data_AF-A0A7C7DEK1-F1
#
_entry.id   AF-A0A7C7DEK1-F1
#
_cell.length_a   1.000
_cell.length_b   1.000
_cell.length_c   1.000
_cell.angle_alpha   90.00
_cell.angle_beta   90.00
_cell.angle_gamma   90.00
#
_symmetry.space_group_name_H-M   'P 1'
#
loop_
_entity.id
_entity.type
_entity.pdbx_description
1 polymer ?
#
loop_
_entity_poly.entity_id
_entity_poly.type
_entity_poly.pdbx_seq_one_letter_code
_entity_poly.pdbx_strand_id
1 'polypeptide(L)'
;MVNDLQQILLSEEVIAKRVKELGEQISRDYSGCDLVVVGILKGALVFMADLIRHLSIPVIMDFAVVSSYGTATKTSGVVRILKDLDQPIEGKHVLIVEDIIDTGLTMHYLINNFKARKPLSVKVCTLLDKPSRREVDIVPDYCGFSIPDHFVVGYGLDYAEYYRNLPQVGVLKPEVYQK
;
A
#
# COMPACT_ATOMS: atom_id res chain seq x y z
N MET A 1 14.23 18.67 -0.93
CA MET A 1 13.54 17.42 -0.57
C MET A 1 13.39 17.28 0.95
N VAL A 2 14.43 16.93 1.72
CA VAL A 2 14.26 16.81 3.20
C VAL A 2 13.89 18.15 3.86
N ASN A 3 14.45 19.27 3.38
CA ASN A 3 14.11 20.62 3.88
C ASN A 3 12.65 21.04 3.63
N ASP A 4 11.93 20.31 2.76
CA ASP A 4 10.53 20.57 2.43
C ASP A 4 9.58 19.85 3.41
N LEU A 5 10.13 19.01 4.30
CA LEU A 5 9.38 18.34 5.35
C LEU A 5 9.20 19.28 6.54
N GLN A 6 7.96 19.34 7.04
CA GLN A 6 7.65 20.01 8.30
C GLN A 6 8.19 19.19 9.47
N GLN A 7 8.05 17.87 9.39
CA GLN A 7 8.57 16.92 10.36
C GLN A 7 8.75 15.53 9.75
N ILE A 8 9.64 14.73 10.34
CA ILE A 8 9.72 13.29 10.07
C ILE A 8 8.65 12.61 10.92
N LEU A 9 7.72 11.91 10.28
CA LEU A 9 6.65 11.18 10.95
C LEU A 9 7.12 9.77 11.36
N LEU A 10 7.83 9.09 10.46
CA LEU A 10 8.41 7.76 10.69
C LEU A 10 9.84 7.75 10.15
N SER A 11 10.82 7.41 10.99
CA SER A 11 12.21 7.26 10.54
C SER A 11 12.41 5.94 9.78
N GLU A 12 13.50 5.84 9.03
CA GLU A 12 13.89 4.62 8.31
C GLU A 12 13.97 3.42 9.25
N GLU A 13 14.55 3.58 10.45
CA GLU A 13 14.71 2.50 11.43
C GLU A 13 13.37 2.03 11.99
N VAL A 14 12.43 2.97 12.23
CA VAL A 14 11.08 2.66 12.70
C VAL A 14 10.33 1.86 11.64
N ILE A 15 10.42 2.28 10.37
CA ILE A 15 9.81 1.58 9.25
C ILE A 15 10.42 0.18 9.10
N ALA A 16 11.75 0.08 9.03
CA ALA A 16 12.45 -1.20 8.85
C ALA A 16 12.11 -2.21 9.95
N LYS A 17 12.04 -1.77 11.22
CA LYS A 17 11.60 -2.62 12.33
C LYS A 17 10.18 -3.14 12.11
N ARG A 18 9.25 -2.26 11.77
CA ARG A 18 7.84 -2.65 11.58
C ARG A 18 7.64 -3.57 10.38
N VAL A 19 8.34 -3.31 9.27
CA VAL A 19 8.31 -4.15 8.07
C VAL A 19 8.79 -5.57 8.40
N LYS A 20 9.85 -5.71 9.21
CA LYS A 20 10.32 -7.01 9.68
C LYS A 20 9.25 -7.75 10.50
N GLU A 21 8.62 -7.07 11.46
CA GLU A 21 7.53 -7.64 12.27
C GLU A 21 6.35 -8.13 11.41
N LEU A 22 5.97 -7.34 10.40
CA LEU A 22 4.93 -7.71 9.45
C LEU A 22 5.33 -8.94 8.63
N GLY A 23 6.57 -8.99 8.13
CA GLY A 23 7.08 -10.12 7.37
C GLY A 23 7.05 -11.42 8.18
N GLU A 24 7.47 -11.37 9.45
CA GLU A 24 7.41 -12.50 10.36
C GLU A 24 5.96 -12.95 10.63
N GLN A 25 5.03 -12.00 10.81
CA GLN A 25 3.62 -12.30 11.01
C GLN A 25 3.00 -12.97 9.77
N ILE A 26 3.17 -12.38 8.60
CA ILE A 26 2.63 -12.89 7.33
C ILE A 26 3.21 -14.28 7.02
N SER A 27 4.50 -14.50 7.30
CA SER A 27 5.13 -15.82 7.09
C SER A 27 4.52 -16.92 7.95
N ARG A 28 4.11 -16.60 9.19
CA ARG A 28 3.40 -17.56 10.06
C ARG A 28 2.01 -17.84 9.52
N ASP A 29 1.28 -16.80 9.16
CA ASP A 29 -0.13 -16.90 8.74
C ASP A 29 -0.30 -17.63 7.40
N TYR A 30 0.73 -17.62 6.55
CA TYR A 30 0.74 -18.27 5.23
C TYR A 30 1.74 -19.43 5.11
N SER A 31 2.17 -20.02 6.23
CA SER A 31 3.08 -21.17 6.20
C SER A 31 2.44 -22.35 5.46
N GLY A 32 3.11 -22.83 4.40
CA GLY A 32 2.60 -23.93 3.56
C GLY A 32 1.50 -23.52 2.57
N CYS A 33 1.25 -22.23 2.38
CA CYS A 33 0.26 -21.70 1.44
C CYS A 33 0.92 -21.17 0.15
N ASP A 34 0.18 -21.23 -0.96
CA ASP A 34 0.58 -20.59 -2.22
C ASP A 34 0.23 -19.09 -2.21
N LEU A 35 1.21 -18.24 -1.87
CA LEU A 35 1.01 -16.80 -1.67
C LEU A 35 1.37 -15.93 -2.91
N VAL A 36 0.31 -15.29 -3.40
CA VAL A 36 0.10 -14.10 -4.23
C VAL A 36 0.47 -12.72 -3.67
N VAL A 37 1.71 -12.23 -3.70
CA VAL A 37 1.99 -10.85 -3.23
C VAL A 37 1.83 -9.86 -4.38
N VAL A 38 0.82 -8.99 -4.30
CA VAL A 38 0.47 -8.04 -5.37
C VAL A 38 0.73 -6.61 -4.92
N GLY A 39 1.70 -5.94 -5.56
CA GLY A 39 1.98 -4.52 -5.30
C GLY A 39 1.14 -3.60 -6.17
N ILE A 40 0.55 -2.57 -5.58
CA ILE A 40 -0.16 -1.53 -6.34
C ILE A 40 0.82 -0.41 -6.69
N LEU A 41 1.09 -0.27 -8.00
CA LEU A 41 2.06 0.70 -8.48
C LEU A 41 1.48 2.11 -8.54
N LYS A 42 2.29 3.14 -8.28
CA LYS A 42 3.75 3.09 -8.02
C LYS A 42 4.11 3.05 -6.53
N GLY A 43 3.24 3.56 -5.67
CA GLY A 43 3.54 3.89 -4.29
C GLY A 43 4.02 2.71 -3.45
N ALA A 44 3.36 1.55 -3.60
CA ALA A 44 3.70 0.36 -2.82
C ALA A 44 5.07 -0.26 -3.12
N LEU A 45 5.77 0.16 -4.19
CA LEU A 45 6.99 -0.49 -4.66
C LEU A 45 8.06 -0.62 -3.56
N VAL A 46 8.34 0.48 -2.86
CA VAL A 46 9.41 0.53 -1.85
C VAL A 46 9.04 -0.36 -0.66
N PHE A 47 7.84 -0.18 -0.11
CA PHE A 47 7.34 -0.99 1.00
C PHE A 47 7.27 -2.49 0.66
N MET A 48 6.76 -2.83 -0.51
CA MET A 48 6.66 -4.23 -0.96
C MET A 48 8.04 -4.86 -1.08
N ALA A 49 9.02 -4.17 -1.67
CA ALA A 49 10.38 -4.67 -1.82
C ALA A 49 11.06 -4.94 -0.46
N ASP A 50 10.80 -4.11 0.55
CA ASP A 50 11.30 -4.33 1.90
C ASP A 50 10.57 -5.49 2.59
N LEU A 51 9.24 -5.54 2.45
CA LEU A 51 8.40 -6.56 3.07
C LEU A 51 8.73 -7.97 2.57
N ILE A 52 8.82 -8.18 1.26
CA ILE A 52 9.04 -9.52 0.69
C ILE A 52 10.39 -10.12 1.11
N ARG A 53 11.41 -9.29 1.38
CA ARG A 53 12.72 -9.74 1.87
C ARG A 53 12.68 -10.29 3.29
N HIS A 54 11.63 -9.97 4.04
CA HIS A 54 11.38 -10.50 5.38
C HIS A 54 10.39 -11.68 5.39
N LEU A 55 9.87 -12.11 4.24
CA LEU A 55 9.02 -13.29 4.15
C LEU A 55 9.90 -14.56 4.14
N SER A 56 9.67 -15.46 5.09
CA SER A 56 10.40 -16.73 5.22
C SER A 56 9.70 -17.91 4.53
N ILE A 57 8.81 -17.60 3.57
CA ILE A 57 8.01 -18.56 2.81
C ILE A 57 8.16 -18.28 1.31
N PRO A 58 7.95 -19.27 0.43
CA PRO A 58 7.91 -19.04 -1.01
C PRO A 58 6.78 -18.06 -1.37
N VAL A 59 7.07 -17.09 -2.22
CA VAL A 59 6.07 -16.13 -2.71
C VAL A 59 6.19 -15.93 -4.21
N ILE A 60 5.06 -15.68 -4.86
CA ILE A 60 4.99 -15.14 -6.22
C ILE A 60 4.73 -13.65 -6.09
N MET A 61 5.38 -12.85 -6.91
CA MET A 61 5.19 -11.41 -6.97
C MET A 61 4.48 -11.02 -8.27
N ASP A 62 3.52 -10.11 -8.17
CA ASP A 62 2.84 -9.49 -9.31
C ASP A 62 2.52 -8.02 -9.02
N PHE A 63 2.15 -7.25 -10.03
CA PHE A 63 1.85 -5.83 -9.92
C PHE A 63 0.59 -5.45 -10.67
N ALA A 64 -0.20 -4.56 -10.08
CA ALA A 64 -1.30 -3.89 -10.76
C ALA A 64 -1.05 -2.38 -10.81
N VAL A 65 -1.45 -1.74 -11.91
CA VAL A 65 -1.48 -0.28 -12.02
C VAL A 65 -2.92 0.15 -12.12
N VAL A 66 -3.35 1.00 -11.21
CA VAL A 66 -4.70 1.55 -11.18
C VAL A 66 -4.71 3.05 -11.35
N SER A 67 -5.78 3.56 -11.95
CA SER A 67 -6.04 4.99 -12.10
C SER A 67 -7.46 5.29 -11.68
N SER A 68 -7.65 6.31 -10.84
CA SER A 68 -8.98 6.81 -10.50
C SER A 68 -9.63 7.50 -11.71
N TYR A 69 -10.91 7.24 -11.96
CA TYR A 69 -11.66 8.01 -12.96
C TYR A 69 -11.96 9.42 -12.43
N GLY A 70 -11.32 10.43 -13.02
CA GLY A 70 -11.65 11.85 -12.83
C GLY A 70 -10.42 12.73 -12.54
N THR A 71 -10.42 13.94 -13.10
CA THR A 71 -9.47 15.03 -12.79
C THR A 71 -9.80 15.77 -11.49
N ALA A 72 -10.85 15.34 -10.78
CA ALA A 72 -11.30 15.96 -9.54
C ALA A 72 -10.70 15.24 -8.32
N THR A 73 -10.39 16.01 -7.28
CA THR A 73 -9.88 15.60 -5.96
C THR A 73 -10.75 14.59 -5.19
N LYS A 74 -11.90 14.19 -5.75
CA LYS A 74 -12.83 13.22 -5.16
C LYS A 74 -13.05 12.08 -6.15
N THR A 75 -12.61 10.88 -5.79
CA THR A 75 -12.73 9.70 -6.66
C THR A 75 -14.18 9.21 -6.66
N SER A 76 -14.71 8.83 -7.83
CA SER A 76 -16.05 8.26 -7.97
C SER A 76 -16.16 6.82 -7.45
N GLY A 77 -15.08 6.27 -6.87
CA GLY A 77 -14.91 4.85 -6.58
C GLY A 77 -14.72 3.97 -7.82
N VAL A 78 -14.90 4.51 -9.03
CA VAL A 78 -14.62 3.79 -10.27
C VAL A 78 -13.13 3.90 -10.56
N VAL A 79 -12.49 2.73 -10.67
CA VAL A 79 -11.05 2.60 -10.88
C VAL A 79 -10.81 1.89 -12.22
N ARG A 80 -9.90 2.42 -13.03
CA ARG A 80 -9.41 1.76 -14.24
C ARG A 80 -8.16 0.96 -13.91
N ILE A 81 -8.15 -0.32 -14.28
CA ILE A 81 -6.92 -1.12 -14.30
C ILE A 81 -6.17 -0.77 -15.60
N LEU A 82 -4.99 -0.16 -15.48
CA LEU A 82 -4.10 0.17 -16.60
C LEU A 82 -3.16 -0.98 -16.93
N LYS A 83 -2.67 -1.66 -15.89
CA LYS A 83 -1.96 -2.95 -15.98
C LYS A 83 -2.63 -3.91 -15.01
N ASP A 84 -3.01 -5.07 -15.53
CA ASP A 84 -3.53 -6.18 -14.75
C ASP A 84 -2.40 -7.15 -14.33
N LEU A 85 -2.75 -8.11 -13.48
CA LEU A 85 -1.90 -9.21 -13.06
C LEU A 85 -1.45 -10.05 -14.25
N ASP A 86 -0.20 -10.46 -14.25
CA ASP A 86 0.35 -11.35 -15.28
C ASP A 86 -0.01 -12.82 -14.98
N GLN A 87 -0.18 -13.18 -13.71
CA GLN A 87 -0.45 -14.55 -13.26
C GLN A 87 -1.91 -14.73 -12.80
N PRO A 88 -2.52 -15.91 -13.06
CA PRO A 88 -3.82 -16.24 -12.48
C PRO A 88 -3.70 -16.38 -10.95
N ILE A 89 -4.73 -15.89 -10.27
CA ILE A 89 -4.86 -15.95 -8.81
C ILE A 89 -5.97 -16.90 -8.33
N GLU A 90 -6.63 -17.60 -9.25
CA GLU A 90 -7.62 -18.63 -8.90
C GLU A 90 -6.96 -19.72 -8.05
N GLY A 91 -7.62 -20.09 -6.95
CA GLY A 91 -7.11 -21.11 -6.04
C GLY A 91 -5.84 -20.72 -5.27
N LYS A 92 -5.44 -19.45 -5.26
CA LYS A 92 -4.27 -18.94 -4.50
C LYS A 92 -4.68 -18.03 -3.35
N HIS A 93 -3.79 -17.85 -2.38
CA HIS A 93 -3.94 -16.77 -1.41
C HIS A 93 -3.36 -15.49 -1.99
N VAL A 94 -4.08 -14.38 -1.90
CA VAL A 94 -3.63 -13.07 -2.40
C VAL A 94 -3.45 -12.11 -1.24
N LEU A 95 -2.29 -11.47 -1.19
CA LEU A 95 -1.97 -10.36 -0.31
C LEU A 95 -1.69 -9.11 -1.15
N ILE A 96 -2.62 -8.17 -1.12
CA ILE A 96 -2.44 -6.85 -1.73
C ILE A 96 -1.53 -6.03 -0.82
N VAL A 97 -0.46 -5.46 -1.37
CA VAL A 97 0.46 -4.58 -0.67
C VAL A 97 0.26 -3.15 -1.18
N GLU A 98 -0.05 -2.24 -0.27
CA GLU A 98 -0.34 -0.83 -0.56
C GLU A 98 0.48 0.10 0.34
N ASP A 99 0.90 1.26 -0.16
CA ASP A 99 1.66 2.23 0.64
C ASP A 99 0.77 2.95 1.67
N ILE A 100 -0.42 3.39 1.28
CA ILE A 100 -1.36 4.07 2.15
C ILE A 100 -2.82 3.75 1.83
N ILE A 101 -3.61 3.52 2.87
CA ILE A 101 -5.06 3.48 2.73
C ILE A 101 -5.70 4.72 3.36
N ASP A 102 -6.40 5.47 2.51
CA ASP A 102 -7.05 6.73 2.85
C ASP A 102 -8.58 6.56 2.86
N THR A 103 -9.30 7.02 1.83
CA THR A 103 -10.75 6.79 1.71
C THR A 103 -11.12 5.31 1.60
N GLY A 104 -10.19 4.48 1.12
CA GLY A 104 -10.38 3.04 0.95
C GLY A 104 -11.13 2.63 -0.32
N LEU A 105 -11.65 3.57 -1.11
CA LEU A 105 -12.46 3.28 -2.30
C LEU A 105 -11.72 2.41 -3.33
N THR A 106 -10.46 2.74 -3.62
CA THR A 106 -9.62 1.96 -4.55
C THR A 106 -9.38 0.55 -4.04
N MET A 107 -9.08 0.40 -2.75
CA MET A 107 -8.90 -0.92 -2.13
C MET A 107 -10.18 -1.73 -2.17
N HIS A 108 -11.34 -1.11 -1.92
CA HIS A 108 -12.64 -1.77 -2.00
C HIS A 108 -12.89 -2.36 -3.38
N TYR A 109 -12.65 -1.55 -4.41
CA TYR A 109 -12.77 -1.99 -5.79
C TYR A 109 -11.83 -3.16 -6.09
N LEU A 110 -10.54 -3.05 -5.73
CA LEU A 110 -9.55 -4.08 -6.02
C LEU A 110 -9.83 -5.40 -5.30
N ILE A 111 -10.22 -5.34 -4.02
CA ILE A 111 -10.60 -6.53 -3.25
C ILE A 111 -11.77 -7.24 -3.95
N ASN A 112 -12.81 -6.51 -4.34
CA ASN A 112 -13.96 -7.11 -5.02
C ASN A 112 -13.58 -7.66 -6.41
N ASN A 113 -12.76 -6.94 -7.16
CA ASN A 113 -12.26 -7.39 -8.46
C ASN A 113 -11.45 -8.69 -8.34
N PHE A 114 -10.55 -8.79 -7.36
CA PHE A 114 -9.74 -9.98 -7.14
C PHE A 114 -10.55 -11.14 -6.59
N LYS A 115 -11.50 -10.90 -5.68
CA LYS A 115 -12.42 -11.95 -5.18
C LYS A 115 -13.23 -12.59 -6.31
N ALA A 116 -13.65 -11.81 -7.32
CA ALA A 116 -14.35 -12.34 -8.48
C ALA A 116 -13.52 -13.34 -9.31
N ARG A 117 -12.19 -13.33 -9.16
CA ARG A 117 -11.26 -14.28 -9.80
C ARG A 117 -11.04 -15.57 -9.00
N LYS A 118 -11.84 -15.78 -7.94
CA LYS A 118 -11.87 -17.00 -7.10
C LYS A 118 -10.53 -17.39 -6.44
N PRO A 119 -9.79 -16.46 -5.82
CA PRO A 119 -8.69 -16.83 -4.92
C PRO A 119 -9.23 -17.52 -3.67
N LEU A 120 -8.37 -18.26 -2.96
CA LEU A 120 -8.68 -18.83 -1.64
C LEU A 120 -8.89 -17.75 -0.58
N SER A 121 -8.15 -16.64 -0.68
CA SER A 121 -8.34 -15.46 0.16
C SER A 121 -7.82 -14.20 -0.53
N VAL A 122 -8.39 -13.04 -0.20
CA VAL A 122 -7.80 -11.73 -0.52
C VAL A 122 -7.64 -10.96 0.79
N LYS A 123 -6.40 -10.66 1.16
CA LYS A 123 -6.03 -9.85 2.33
C LYS A 123 -5.26 -8.60 1.89
N VAL A 124 -5.19 -7.61 2.77
CA VAL A 124 -4.48 -6.35 2.53
C VAL A 124 -3.41 -6.12 3.60
N CYS A 125 -2.19 -5.83 3.14
CA CYS A 125 -1.11 -5.28 3.95
C CYS A 125 -0.84 -3.84 3.52
N THR A 126 -0.94 -2.89 4.43
CA THR A 126 -0.60 -1.50 4.15
C THR A 126 0.46 -0.97 5.10
N LEU A 127 1.36 -0.12 4.59
CA LEU A 127 2.30 0.57 5.45
C LEU A 127 1.58 1.62 6.31
N LEU A 128 0.74 2.47 5.71
CA LEU A 128 0.06 3.56 6.40
C LEU A 128 -1.46 3.43 6.29
N ASP A 129 -2.16 3.67 7.39
CA ASP A 129 -3.62 3.70 7.42
C ASP A 129 -4.13 5.02 8.00
N LYS A 130 -5.14 5.61 7.36
CA LYS A 130 -5.85 6.81 7.83
C LYS A 130 -7.33 6.49 8.12
N PRO A 131 -7.65 5.81 9.23
CA PRO A 131 -9.04 5.46 9.56
C PRO A 131 -10.00 6.64 9.57
N SER A 132 -9.52 7.83 9.95
CA SER A 132 -10.32 9.06 10.02
C SER A 132 -10.89 9.54 8.68
N ARG A 133 -10.35 9.05 7.54
CA ARG A 133 -10.78 9.45 6.20
C ARG A 133 -11.59 8.39 5.47
N ARG A 134 -11.88 7.29 6.13
CA ARG A 134 -12.51 6.10 5.55
C ARG A 134 -13.92 6.43 5.03
N GLU A 135 -14.20 6.06 3.78
CA GLU A 135 -15.53 6.21 3.15
C GLU A 135 -16.25 4.87 2.91
N VAL A 136 -15.55 3.76 3.13
CA VAL A 136 -16.05 2.38 2.93
C VAL A 136 -15.57 1.47 4.06
N ASP A 137 -16.34 0.44 4.40
CA ASP A 137 -15.95 -0.50 5.46
C ASP A 137 -14.80 -1.40 5.01
N ILE A 138 -13.57 -0.97 5.32
CA ILE A 138 -12.33 -1.70 5.08
C ILE A 138 -11.40 -1.49 6.25
N VAL A 139 -10.93 -2.60 6.79
CA VAL A 139 -9.84 -2.68 7.75
C VAL A 139 -8.72 -3.50 7.11
N PRO A 140 -7.48 -2.99 7.02
CA PRO A 140 -6.37 -3.79 6.52
C PRO A 140 -6.09 -4.96 7.48
N ASP A 141 -5.84 -6.14 6.93
CA ASP A 141 -5.48 -7.33 7.71
C ASP A 141 -4.12 -7.15 8.40
N TYR A 142 -3.20 -6.44 7.75
CA TYR A 142 -1.89 -6.08 8.27
C TYR A 142 -1.66 -4.59 8.08
N CYS A 143 -1.43 -3.88 9.19
CA CYS A 143 -1.18 -2.44 9.19
C CYS A 143 0.21 -2.16 9.76
N GLY A 144 1.03 -1.40 9.02
CA GLY A 144 2.29 -0.86 9.53
C GLY A 144 2.02 0.15 10.63
N PHE A 145 1.39 1.27 10.28
CA PHE A 145 1.14 2.41 11.15
C PHE A 145 -0.20 3.08 10.86
N SER A 146 -1.04 3.26 11.88
CA SER A 146 -2.16 4.20 11.79
C SER A 146 -1.66 5.62 12.03
N ILE A 147 -1.98 6.54 11.12
CA ILE A 147 -1.52 7.93 11.16
C ILE A 147 -2.71 8.90 11.12
N PRO A 148 -2.57 10.11 11.71
CA PRO A 148 -3.55 11.18 11.52
C PRO A 148 -3.60 11.66 10.06
N ASP A 149 -4.60 12.47 9.73
CA ASP A 149 -4.69 13.06 8.41
C ASP A 149 -3.64 14.16 8.18
N HIS A 150 -2.47 13.72 7.74
CA HIS A 150 -1.37 14.58 7.31
C HIS A 150 -1.02 14.32 5.85
N PHE A 151 -0.58 15.35 5.14
CA PHE A 151 -0.05 15.18 3.79
C PHE A 151 1.38 14.63 3.88
N VAL A 152 1.53 13.33 3.61
CA VAL A 152 2.78 12.58 3.81
C VAL A 152 3.46 12.22 2.49
N VAL A 153 4.79 12.25 2.48
CA VAL A 153 5.64 11.85 1.35
C VAL A 153 6.82 11.03 1.83
N GLY A 154 7.50 10.35 0.90
CA GLY A 154 8.64 9.49 1.20
C GLY A 154 8.28 8.02 1.24
N TYR A 155 9.28 7.16 1.13
CA TYR A 155 9.15 5.71 1.17
C TYR A 155 8.10 5.17 0.16
N GLY A 156 8.17 5.68 -1.08
CA GLY A 156 7.23 5.36 -2.16
C GLY A 156 6.13 6.42 -2.37
N LEU A 157 5.72 7.13 -1.33
CA LEU A 157 4.71 8.20 -1.39
C LEU A 157 5.28 9.45 -2.06
N ASP A 158 4.45 10.15 -2.84
CA ASP A 158 4.89 11.30 -3.62
C ASP A 158 4.10 12.58 -3.41
N TYR A 159 4.72 13.65 -3.87
CA TYR A 159 4.03 14.86 -4.31
C TYR A 159 4.56 15.25 -5.67
N ALA A 160 3.66 15.34 -6.66
CA ALA A 160 4.00 15.66 -8.05
C ALA A 160 5.13 14.77 -8.61
N GLU A 161 5.08 13.45 -8.32
CA GLU A 161 6.08 12.43 -8.67
C GLU A 161 7.44 12.50 -7.95
N TYR A 162 7.67 13.51 -7.11
CA TYR A 162 8.89 13.64 -6.32
C TYR A 162 8.77 13.00 -4.93
N TYR A 163 9.88 12.98 -4.17
CA TYR A 163 9.97 12.53 -2.77
C TYR A 163 9.88 11.02 -2.52
N ARG A 164 9.43 10.20 -3.48
CA ARG A 164 9.31 8.73 -3.33
C ARG A 164 10.58 8.05 -2.79
N ASN A 165 11.75 8.63 -3.10
CA ASN A 165 13.06 8.08 -2.76
C ASN A 165 13.58 8.44 -1.36
N LEU A 166 12.83 9.21 -0.56
CA LEU A 166 13.22 9.44 0.83
C LEU A 166 13.07 8.13 1.65
N PRO A 167 14.03 7.77 2.51
CA PRO A 167 13.96 6.52 3.28
C PRO A 167 12.97 6.60 4.46
N GLN A 168 12.59 7.81 4.85
CA GLN A 168 11.62 8.10 5.89
C GLN A 168 10.26 8.53 5.31
N VAL A 169 9.21 8.46 6.13
CA VAL A 169 7.93 9.12 5.85
C VAL A 169 7.90 10.46 6.59
N GLY A 170 7.64 11.55 5.87
CA GLY A 170 7.59 12.89 6.42
C GLY A 170 6.31 13.62 6.08
N VAL A 171 5.92 14.58 6.91
CA VAL A 171 4.82 15.51 6.63
C VAL A 171 5.34 16.65 5.77
N LEU A 172 4.73 16.90 4.62
CA LEU A 172 5.14 17.97 3.71
C LEU A 172 4.65 19.33 4.24
N LYS A 173 5.50 20.36 4.13
CA LYS A 173 5.16 21.75 4.48
C LYS A 173 3.99 22.27 3.64
N PRO A 174 2.98 22.93 4.23
CA PRO A 174 1.86 23.53 3.48
C PRO A 174 2.29 24.46 2.35
N GLU A 175 3.37 25.23 2.55
CA GLU A 175 3.87 26.20 1.56
C GLU A 175 4.34 25.55 0.24
N VAL A 176 4.53 24.24 0.23
CA VAL A 176 4.95 23.47 -0.96
C VAL A 176 3.77 23.15 -1.88
N TYR A 177 2.56 22.96 -1.33
CA TYR A 177 1.38 22.49 -2.07
C TYR A 177 0.17 23.42 -2.03
N GLN A 178 0.18 24.42 -1.15
CA GLN A 178 -0.80 25.51 -1.11
C GLN A 178 -0.18 26.73 -1.79
N LYS A 179 -0.28 26.80 -3.12
CA LYS A 179 0.08 27.98 -3.92
C LYS A 179 -1.17 28.70 -4.39
#